data_AF-A0A8T6SDD3-F1
#
_entry.id   AF-A0A8T6SDD3-F1
#
_cell.length_a   1.000
_cell.length_b   1.000
_cell.length_c   1.000
_cell.angle_alpha   90.00
_cell.angle_beta   90.00
_cell.angle_gamma   90.00
#
_symmetry.space_group_name_H-M   'P 1'
#
loop_
_entity.id
_entity.type
_entity.pdbx_description
1 polymer ?
#
loop_
_entity_poly.entity_id
_entity_poly.type
_entity_poly.pdbx_seq_one_letter_code
_entity_poly.pdbx_strand_id
1 'polypeptide(L)' 'WKKKKSGPLWNSPWKKGRPGWHIEDTAISELYLGEQYDIHGGGIDLIFPHHESEIVQMESLSGKKPMVKYW' A
#
# COMPACT_ATOMS: atom_id res chain seq x y z
N TRP A 1 -4.46 -7.12 -6.03
CA TRP A 1 -3.73 -8.34 -6.48
C TRP A 1 -3.81 -8.47 -8.00
N LYS A 2 -2.69 -8.67 -8.71
CA LYS A 2 -2.66 -8.80 -10.18
C LYS A 2 -2.34 -10.24 -10.59
N LYS A 3 -3.29 -10.90 -11.28
CA LYS A 3 -3.08 -12.24 -11.86
C LYS A 3 -1.95 -12.21 -12.89
N LYS A 4 -1.08 -13.22 -12.86
CA LYS A 4 0.06 -13.35 -13.79
C LYS A 4 0.19 -14.78 -14.30
N LYS A 5 0.72 -14.94 -15.52
CA LYS A 5 0.94 -16.26 -16.16
C LYS A 5 2.39 -16.72 -16.13
N SER A 6 3.37 -15.81 -16.01
CA SER A 6 4.80 -16.11 -16.04
C SER A 6 5.64 -15.05 -15.29
N GLY A 7 6.91 -15.36 -14.99
CA GLY A 7 7.80 -14.53 -14.17
C GLY A 7 7.50 -14.62 -12.65
N PRO A 8 8.03 -13.71 -11.83
CA PRO A 8 7.80 -13.73 -10.39
C PRO A 8 6.30 -13.68 -10.05
N LEU A 9 5.86 -14.68 -9.28
CA LEU A 9 4.48 -14.86 -8.85
C LEU A 9 4.43 -15.65 -7.53
N TRP A 10 3.38 -15.40 -6.75
CA TRP A 10 3.11 -16.05 -5.47
C TRP A 10 1.71 -16.65 -5.46
N ASN A 11 1.51 -17.68 -4.63
CA ASN A 11 0.18 -18.20 -4.35
C ASN A 11 -0.59 -17.22 -3.45
N SER A 12 -1.91 -17.13 -3.66
CA SER A 12 -2.82 -16.36 -2.82
C SER A 12 -4.21 -17.00 -2.86
N PRO A 13 -5.15 -16.61 -1.97
CA PRO A 13 -6.55 -17.03 -2.06
C PRO A 13 -7.21 -16.70 -3.41
N TRP A 14 -6.69 -15.71 -4.15
CA TRP A 14 -7.21 -15.26 -5.44
C TRP A 14 -6.42 -15.78 -6.65
N LYS A 15 -5.75 -16.94 -6.50
CA LYS A 15 -4.88 -17.58 -7.49
C LYS A 15 -3.49 -16.91 -7.61
N LYS A 16 -2.63 -17.56 -8.40
CA LYS A 16 -1.25 -17.11 -8.69
C LYS A 16 -1.21 -15.71 -9.30
N GLY A 17 -0.36 -14.85 -8.76
CA GLY A 17 -0.25 -13.45 -9.15
C GLY A 17 0.86 -12.73 -8.41
N ARG A 18 0.79 -11.40 -8.37
CA ARG A 18 1.71 -10.53 -7.63
C ARG A 18 0.97 -9.36 -6.98
N PRO A 19 1.54 -8.74 -5.94
CA PRO A 19 1.01 -7.48 -5.43
C PRO A 19 0.98 -6.38 -6.52
N GLY A 20 0.09 -5.43 -6.30
CA GLY A 20 0.03 -4.20 -7.10
C GLY A 20 0.94 -3.17 -6.46
N TRP A 21 1.40 -2.19 -7.24
CA TRP A 21 2.40 -1.22 -6.80
C TRP A 21 2.05 -0.55 -5.45
N HIS A 22 0.82 -0.05 -5.28
CA HIS A 22 0.42 0.71 -4.09
C HIS A 22 0.26 -0.14 -2.81
N ILE A 23 -0.12 -1.42 -2.92
CA ILE A 23 -0.39 -2.27 -1.74
C ILE A 23 0.89 -2.76 -1.07
N GLU A 24 2.02 -2.67 -1.78
CA GLU A 24 3.33 -3.06 -1.25
C GLU A 24 3.72 -2.10 -0.11
N ASP A 25 3.72 -0.79 -0.37
CA ASP A 25 4.08 0.24 0.60
C ASP A 25 3.08 0.34 1.76
N THR A 26 1.78 0.15 1.49
CA THR A 26 0.77 0.08 2.57
C THR A 26 1.06 -1.09 3.51
N ALA A 27 1.29 -2.30 2.99
CA ALA A 27 1.53 -3.48 3.83
C ALA A 27 2.85 -3.40 4.60
N ILE A 28 3.90 -2.83 3.99
CA ILE A 28 5.21 -2.65 4.64
C ILE A 28 5.12 -1.60 5.75
N SER A 29 4.52 -0.43 5.47
CA SER A 29 4.40 0.63 6.47
C SER A 29 3.51 0.21 7.65
N GLU A 30 2.41 -0.51 7.40
CA GLU A 30 1.57 -1.08 8.48
C GLU A 30 2.39 -1.98 9.41
N LEU A 31 3.19 -2.89 8.84
CA LEU A 31 3.95 -3.88 9.60
C LEU A 31 5.00 -3.24 10.51
N TYR A 32 5.68 -2.19 10.03
CA TYR A 32 6.83 -1.61 10.74
C TYR A 32 6.51 -0.34 11.52
N LEU A 33 5.54 0.45 11.07
CA LEU A 33 5.20 1.76 11.65
C LEU A 33 3.80 1.76 12.30
N GLY A 34 2.98 0.76 11.99
CA GLY A 34 1.59 0.66 12.44
C GLY A 34 0.60 1.37 11.51
N GLU A 35 -0.66 1.35 11.91
CA GLU A 35 -1.79 1.89 11.14
C GLU A 35 -1.78 3.43 11.04
N GLN A 36 -1.04 4.11 11.92
CA GLN A 36 -0.84 5.56 11.91
C GLN A 36 0.59 5.93 12.32
N TYR A 37 1.22 6.84 11.59
CA TYR A 37 2.59 7.29 11.87
C TYR A 37 2.84 8.74 11.42
N ASP A 38 4.03 9.26 11.74
CA ASP A 38 4.29 10.70 11.66
C ASP A 38 4.61 11.21 10.26
N ILE A 39 5.57 10.61 9.55
CA ILE A 39 6.10 11.14 8.28
C ILE A 39 6.13 10.05 7.21
N HIS A 40 5.60 10.35 6.02
CA HIS A 40 5.72 9.54 4.80
C HIS A 40 6.20 10.43 3.66
N GLY A 41 7.35 10.11 3.08
CA GLY A 41 7.94 10.92 2.00
C GLY A 41 7.87 10.23 0.64
N GLY A 42 7.96 11.02 -0.42
CA GLY A 42 8.04 10.52 -1.79
C GLY A 42 8.29 11.62 -2.80
N GLY A 43 8.43 11.26 -4.08
CA GLY A 43 8.47 12.23 -5.17
C GLY A 43 7.12 12.94 -5.35
N ILE A 44 7.12 14.14 -5.94
CA ILE A 44 5.88 14.90 -6.20
C ILE A 44 4.93 14.14 -7.15
N ASP A 45 5.49 13.31 -8.03
CA ASP A 45 4.77 12.41 -8.92
C ASP A 45 4.06 11.25 -8.19
N LEU A 46 4.45 10.96 -6.95
CA LEU A 46 3.81 9.93 -6.13
C LEU A 46 2.57 10.43 -5.39
N ILE A 47 2.33 11.76 -5.31
CA ILE A 47 1.11 12.31 -4.68
C ILE A 47 -0.13 11.61 -5.25
N PHE A 48 -0.21 11.50 -6.58
CA PHE A 48 -1.30 10.81 -7.26
C PHE A 48 -0.79 9.90 -8.40
N PRO A 49 -1.22 8.63 -8.50
CA PRO A 49 -2.21 7.98 -7.64
C PRO A 49 -1.59 7.21 -6.45
N HIS A 50 -0.27 7.28 -6.26
CA HIS A 50 0.45 6.35 -5.36
C HIS A 50 0.10 6.58 -3.89
N HIS A 51 0.44 7.74 -3.32
CA HIS A 51 0.14 8.09 -1.92
C HIS A 51 -1.37 8.13 -1.67
N GLU A 52 -2.18 8.65 -2.61
CA GLU A 52 -3.64 8.60 -2.47
C GLU A 52 -4.17 7.16 -2.36
N SER A 53 -3.60 6.22 -3.12
CA SER A 53 -3.99 4.80 -3.03
C SER A 53 -3.60 4.17 -1.70
N GLU A 54 -2.44 4.54 -1.14
CA GLU A 54 -2.00 4.07 0.17
C GLU A 54 -2.89 4.58 1.30
N ILE A 55 -3.22 5.89 1.28
CA ILE A 55 -4.17 6.50 2.21
C ILE A 55 -5.49 5.75 2.18
N VAL A 56 -6.05 5.55 0.98
CA VAL A 56 -7.33 4.86 0.84
C VAL A 56 -7.25 3.42 1.35
N GLN A 57 -6.17 2.69 1.07
CA GLN A 57 -6.01 1.30 1.52
C GLN A 57 -5.90 1.21 3.04
N MET A 58 -5.02 1.98 3.67
CA MET A 58 -4.80 1.93 5.11
C MET A 58 -6.00 2.46 5.90
N GLU A 59 -6.53 3.62 5.54
CA GLU A 59 -7.65 4.22 6.28
C GLU A 59 -8.93 3.38 6.14
N SER A 60 -9.13 2.72 5.00
CA SER A 60 -10.27 1.80 4.82
C SER A 60 -10.11 0.50 5.60
N LEU A 61 -8.88 -0.02 5.73
CA LEU A 61 -8.60 -1.25 6.47
C LEU A 61 -8.67 -1.04 7.98
N SER A 62 -8.01 0.02 8.48
CA SER A 62 -7.85 0.29 9.91
C SER A 62 -9.03 1.07 10.53
N GLY A 63 -9.78 1.82 9.71
CA GLY A 63 -10.79 2.76 10.18
C GLY A 63 -10.22 4.00 10.89
N LYS A 64 -8.89 4.20 10.88
CA LYS A 64 -8.20 5.32 11.53
C LYS A 64 -7.80 6.39 10.52
N LYS A 65 -7.83 7.65 10.96
CA LYS A 65 -7.46 8.82 10.15
C LYS A 65 -6.79 9.91 11.01
N PRO A 66 -5.83 10.66 10.45
CA PRO A 66 -5.18 10.42 9.16
C PRO A 66 -4.23 9.22 9.23
N MET A 67 -3.98 8.53 8.10
CA MET A 67 -2.92 7.51 8.02
C MET A 67 -1.54 8.07 8.40
N VAL A 68 -1.18 9.23 7.84
CA VAL A 68 0.11 9.90 8.05
C VAL A 68 -0.14 11.36 8.39
N LYS A 69 0.62 11.89 9.36
CA LYS A 69 0.47 13.29 9.81
C LYS A 69 1.14 14.31 8.89
N TYR A 70 2.30 13.96 8.31
CA TYR A 70 3.08 14.81 7.43
C TYR A 70 3.53 14.04 6.17
N TRP A 71 3.29 14.64 5.01
CA TRP A 71 3.67 14.14 3.69
C TRP A 71 4.79 14.99 3.09
#